data_AF-A0A1G5PWC1-F1
#
_entry.id   AF-A0A1G5PWC1-F1
#
_cell.length_a   1.000
_cell.length_b   1.000
_cell.length_c   1.000
_cell.angle_alpha   90.00
_cell.angle_beta   90.00
_cell.angle_gamma   90.00
#
_symmetry.space_group_name_H-M   'P 1'
#
loop_
_entity.id
_entity.type
_entity.pdbx_description
1 polymer ?
#
loop_
_entity_poly.entity_id
_entity_poly.type
_entity_poly.pdbx_seq_one_letter_code
_entity_poly.pdbx_strand_id
1 'polypeptide(L)'
;MSKYYAMLKDKYRNDILARLGIPPGNGPILQNWLSAMNVLRNRCAHHSRIWNKVNEPKLKPLPNHPFFNKLGLTDDSYERMYGMTAILWFLIKEIGPSSKWISTVADLIDSKPELPGCNLTAMGLPNNDGFPRALFDIE
;
A
#
# COMPACT_ATOMS: atom_id res chain seq x y z
N MET A 1 14.02 7.28 5.01
CA MET A 1 13.77 6.18 5.97
C MET A 1 14.28 4.83 5.49
N SER A 2 14.11 4.48 4.20
CA SER A 2 14.57 3.20 3.63
C SER A 2 16.10 2.96 3.75
N LYS A 3 16.92 4.01 3.62
CA LYS A 3 18.39 3.90 3.75
C LYS A 3 18.84 3.41 5.12
N TYR A 4 18.23 3.89 6.22
CA TYR A 4 18.59 3.44 7.57
C TYR A 4 18.24 1.98 7.79
N TYR A 5 17.04 1.55 7.39
CA TYR A 5 16.66 0.15 7.42
C TYR A 5 17.61 -0.73 6.58
N ALA A 6 18.03 -0.23 5.42
CA ALA A 6 19.00 -0.89 4.56
C ALA A 6 20.42 -0.94 5.14
N MET A 7 20.74 -0.19 6.20
CA MET A 7 22.05 -0.27 6.87
C MET A 7 22.03 -1.19 8.09
N LEU A 8 20.84 -1.63 8.54
CA LEU A 8 20.72 -2.57 9.66
C LEU A 8 21.29 -3.94 9.29
N LYS A 9 21.85 -4.62 10.29
CA LYS A 9 22.18 -6.05 10.22
C LYS A 9 20.89 -6.86 10.04
N ASP A 10 20.97 -8.00 9.36
CA ASP A 10 19.79 -8.83 9.06
C ASP A 10 19.03 -9.29 10.30
N LYS A 11 19.72 -9.51 11.42
CA LYS A 11 19.08 -9.77 12.73
C LYS A 11 18.03 -8.69 13.05
N TYR A 12 18.42 -7.42 13.04
CA TYR A 12 17.53 -6.31 13.38
C TYR A 12 16.46 -6.07 12.31
N ARG A 13 16.76 -6.35 11.05
CA ARG A 13 15.74 -6.31 9.99
C ARG A 13 14.67 -7.37 10.26
N ASN A 14 15.06 -8.60 10.55
CA ASN A 14 14.13 -9.68 10.87
C ASN A 14 13.32 -9.39 12.13
N ASP A 15 13.91 -8.77 13.15
CA ASP A 15 13.17 -8.31 14.35
C ASP A 15 12.07 -7.31 13.98
N ILE A 16 12.34 -6.39 13.05
CA ILE A 16 11.34 -5.43 12.53
C ILE A 16 10.28 -6.14 11.70
N LEU A 17 10.68 -7.05 10.80
CA LEU A 17 9.76 -7.82 9.96
C LEU A 17 8.75 -8.60 10.82
N ALA A 18 9.24 -9.27 11.88
CA ALA A 18 8.39 -10.02 12.80
C ALA A 18 7.33 -9.14 13.49
N ARG A 19 7.68 -7.91 13.89
CA ARG A 19 6.75 -6.94 14.48
C ARG A 19 5.72 -6.39 13.49
N LEU A 20 5.97 -6.53 12.19
CA LEU A 20 5.09 -6.09 11.12
C LEU A 20 4.34 -7.26 10.47
N GLY A 21 4.39 -8.46 11.05
CA GLY A 21 3.75 -9.66 10.48
C GLY A 21 4.39 -10.14 9.17
N ILE A 22 5.60 -9.70 8.84
CA ILE A 22 6.30 -10.09 7.61
C ILE A 22 7.25 -11.27 7.91
N PRO A 23 7.21 -12.37 7.14
CA PRO A 23 8.10 -13.50 7.36
C PRO A 23 9.59 -13.13 7.19
N PRO A 24 10.51 -13.77 7.94
CA PRO A 24 11.94 -13.51 7.83
C PRO A 24 12.46 -13.77 6.41
N GLY A 25 13.53 -13.05 6.02
CA GLY A 25 14.07 -13.12 4.66
C GLY A 25 13.40 -12.18 3.65
N ASN A 26 12.26 -11.56 3.99
CA ASN A 26 11.59 -10.56 3.14
C ASN A 26 12.06 -9.12 3.38
N GLY A 27 13.26 -8.94 3.97
CA GLY A 27 13.84 -7.62 4.23
C GLY A 27 13.90 -6.70 3.00
N PRO A 28 14.33 -7.20 1.81
CA PRO A 28 14.34 -6.40 0.59
C PRO A 28 12.95 -5.93 0.13
N ILE A 29 11.87 -6.65 0.45
CA ILE A 29 10.49 -6.25 0.14
C ILE A 29 10.10 -5.05 1.00
N LEU A 30 10.29 -5.13 2.32
CA LEU A 30 10.03 -3.99 3.21
C LEU A 30 10.88 -2.76 2.83
N GLN A 31 12.15 -2.96 2.46
CA GLN A 31 13.00 -1.87 1.97
C GLN A 31 12.44 -1.21 0.71
N ASN A 32 11.94 -2.00 -0.26
CA ASN A 32 11.29 -1.50 -1.46
C ASN A 32 10.04 -0.68 -1.11
N TRP A 33 9.18 -1.18 -0.24
CA TRP A 33 7.99 -0.47 0.21
C TRP A 33 8.33 0.86 0.89
N LEU A 34 9.31 0.84 1.82
CA LEU A 34 9.82 2.06 2.46
C LEU A 34 10.39 3.06 1.46
N SER A 35 10.97 2.60 0.36
CA SER A 35 11.46 3.47 -0.70
C SER A 35 10.31 4.12 -1.48
N ALA A 36 9.32 3.32 -1.91
CA ALA A 36 8.15 3.81 -2.63
C ALA A 36 7.32 4.78 -1.78
N MET A 37 7.16 4.50 -0.48
CA MET A 37 6.51 5.41 0.47
C MET A 37 7.24 6.75 0.61
N ASN A 38 8.58 6.77 0.59
CA ASN A 38 9.32 8.05 0.62
C ASN A 38 9.04 8.87 -0.65
N VAL A 39 8.96 8.23 -1.82
CA VAL A 39 8.62 8.92 -3.07
C VAL A 39 7.20 9.45 -3.04
N LEU A 40 6.23 8.64 -2.59
CA LEU A 40 4.85 9.09 -2.42
C LEU A 40 4.76 10.29 -1.47
N ARG A 41 5.39 10.23 -0.30
CA ARG A 41 5.44 11.34 0.67
C ARG A 41 5.94 12.62 0.01
N ASN A 42 7.03 12.53 -0.75
CA ASN A 42 7.60 13.69 -1.43
C ASN A 42 6.63 14.25 -2.49
N ARG A 43 6.00 13.38 -3.30
CA ARG A 43 4.97 13.81 -4.26
C ARG A 43 3.82 14.54 -3.57
N CYS A 44 3.34 14.04 -2.44
CA CYS A 44 2.30 14.70 -1.64
C CYS A 44 2.75 16.08 -1.14
N ALA A 45 3.98 16.19 -0.61
CA ALA A 45 4.53 17.46 -0.11
C ALA A 45 4.72 18.51 -1.23
N HIS A 46 4.94 18.06 -2.46
CA HIS A 46 4.99 18.90 -3.66
C HIS A 46 3.63 19.06 -4.35
N HIS A 47 2.52 18.64 -3.71
CA HIS A 47 1.16 18.68 -4.28
C HIS A 47 1.06 18.09 -5.69
N SER A 48 1.90 17.10 -5.99
CA SER A 48 1.94 16.43 -7.29
C SER A 48 0.76 15.47 -7.43
N ARG A 49 0.34 15.24 -8.69
CA ARG A 49 -0.69 14.25 -9.01
C ARG A 49 -0.20 12.84 -8.65
N ILE A 50 -1.00 12.09 -7.88
CA ILE A 50 -0.66 10.72 -7.45
C ILE A 50 -1.65 9.64 -7.91
N TRP A 51 -2.93 9.98 -8.09
CA TRP A 51 -4.01 8.99 -8.22
C TRP A 51 -3.83 8.01 -9.41
N ASN A 52 -3.43 8.50 -10.58
CA ASN A 52 -3.19 7.69 -11.79
C ASN A 52 -1.71 7.58 -12.18
N LYS A 53 -0.80 7.70 -11.21
CA LYS A 53 0.64 7.56 -11.45
C LYS A 53 1.10 6.18 -11.02
N VAL A 54 2.08 5.67 -11.75
CA VAL A 54 2.80 4.47 -11.35
C VAL A 54 3.69 4.79 -10.13
N ASN A 55 3.76 3.84 -9.20
CA ASN A 55 4.63 3.87 -8.04
C ASN A 55 6.09 3.76 -8.49
N GLU A 56 6.94 4.58 -7.90
CA GLU A 56 8.37 4.57 -8.17
C GLU A 56 9.11 4.36 -6.84
N PRO A 57 9.80 3.22 -6.62
CA PRO A 57 9.80 2.02 -7.47
C PRO A 57 8.44 1.29 -7.48
N LYS A 58 8.25 0.39 -8.47
CA LYS A 58 7.16 -0.61 -8.45
C LYS A 58 7.20 -1.37 -7.13
N LEU A 59 6.03 -1.55 -6.52
CA LEU A 59 5.88 -2.26 -5.26
C LEU A 59 6.13 -3.75 -5.47
N LYS A 60 6.98 -4.36 -4.64
CA LYS A 60 7.20 -5.81 -4.66
C LYS A 60 6.06 -6.54 -3.94
N PRO A 61 5.49 -7.60 -4.53
CA PRO A 61 4.50 -8.41 -3.83
C PRO A 61 5.14 -9.18 -2.67
N LEU A 62 4.40 -9.36 -1.58
CA LEU A 62 4.77 -10.29 -0.50
C LEU A 62 4.11 -11.65 -0.79
N PRO A 63 4.87 -12.69 -1.17
CA PRO A 63 4.29 -13.96 -1.58
C PRO A 63 3.62 -14.70 -0.41
N ASN A 64 2.55 -15.43 -0.71
CA ASN A 64 1.86 -16.35 0.21
C ASN A 64 1.35 -15.72 1.51
N HIS A 65 1.15 -14.41 1.54
CA HIS A 65 0.63 -13.75 2.74
C HIS A 65 -0.91 -13.66 2.69
N PRO A 66 -1.64 -14.15 3.71
CA PRO A 66 -3.11 -14.27 3.67
C PRO A 66 -3.84 -12.98 3.31
N PHE A 67 -3.40 -11.84 3.87
CA PHE A 67 -3.98 -10.53 3.56
C PHE A 67 -3.88 -10.17 2.08
N PHE A 68 -2.70 -10.30 1.47
CA PHE A 68 -2.50 -9.93 0.06
C PHE A 68 -3.16 -10.95 -0.89
N ASN A 69 -3.22 -12.22 -0.50
CA ASN A 69 -3.96 -13.25 -1.24
C ASN A 69 -5.46 -12.96 -1.26
N LYS A 70 -6.05 -12.56 -0.11
CA LYS A 70 -7.46 -12.16 -0.01
C LYS A 70 -7.78 -10.99 -0.93
N LEU A 71 -6.87 -10.00 -1.02
CA LEU A 71 -7.06 -8.83 -1.87
C LEU A 71 -6.96 -9.13 -3.37
N GLY A 72 -6.34 -10.24 -3.78
CA GLY A 72 -6.18 -10.60 -5.19
C GLY A 72 -5.45 -9.55 -6.02
N LEU A 73 -4.47 -8.85 -5.44
CA LEU A 73 -3.77 -7.74 -6.11
C LEU A 73 -3.06 -8.22 -7.38
N THR A 74 -3.35 -7.55 -8.50
CA THR A 74 -2.70 -7.80 -9.80
C THR A 74 -1.40 -7.01 -9.93
N ASP A 75 -0.63 -7.29 -10.99
CA ASP A 75 0.55 -6.48 -11.33
C ASP A 75 0.24 -4.98 -11.47
N ASP A 76 -0.88 -4.64 -12.12
CA ASP A 76 -1.34 -3.25 -12.26
C ASP A 76 -1.71 -2.64 -10.91
N SER A 77 -2.35 -3.42 -10.01
CA SER A 77 -2.63 -2.99 -8.65
C SER A 77 -1.36 -2.62 -7.88
N TYR A 78 -0.31 -3.43 -7.95
CA TYR A 78 1.00 -3.13 -7.32
C TYR A 78 1.73 -1.95 -7.96
N GLU A 79 1.46 -1.65 -9.22
CA GLU A 79 2.01 -0.49 -9.89
C GLU A 79 1.33 0.81 -9.49
N ARG A 80 0.14 0.79 -8.88
CA ARG A 80 -0.67 2.00 -8.65
C ARG A 80 -1.03 2.25 -7.19
N MET A 81 -1.80 3.31 -6.95
CA MET A 81 -2.18 3.76 -5.61
C MET A 81 -2.95 2.71 -4.80
N TYR A 82 -3.69 1.80 -5.45
CA TYR A 82 -4.40 0.73 -4.75
C TYR A 82 -3.45 -0.22 -4.02
N GLY A 83 -2.38 -0.71 -4.67
CA GLY A 83 -1.36 -1.55 -4.03
C GLY A 83 -0.62 -0.81 -2.90
N MET A 84 -0.34 0.48 -3.10
CA MET A 84 0.25 1.33 -2.05
C MET A 84 -0.68 1.45 -0.83
N THR A 85 -1.98 1.64 -1.07
CA THR A 85 -3.00 1.72 -0.02
C THR A 85 -3.09 0.42 0.77
N ALA A 86 -3.08 -0.73 0.08
CA ALA A 86 -3.08 -2.05 0.71
C ALA A 86 -1.85 -2.27 1.60
N ILE A 87 -0.65 -1.91 1.13
CA ILE A 87 0.58 -2.03 1.93
C ILE A 87 0.57 -1.08 3.12
N LEU A 88 0.15 0.17 2.93
CA LEU A 88 0.03 1.13 4.03
C LEU A 88 -0.94 0.61 5.10
N TRP A 89 -2.09 0.08 4.70
CA TRP A 89 -3.05 -0.48 5.64
C TRP A 89 -2.49 -1.68 6.40
N PHE A 90 -1.84 -2.61 5.68
CA PHE A 90 -1.15 -3.76 6.26
C PHE A 90 -0.18 -3.34 7.37
N LEU A 91 0.65 -2.32 7.13
CA LEU A 91 1.61 -1.82 8.11
C LEU A 91 0.93 -1.06 9.27
N ILE A 92 -0.10 -0.26 8.97
CA ILE A 92 -0.84 0.52 9.97
C ILE A 92 -1.55 -0.39 10.96
N LYS A 93 -2.08 -1.54 10.52
CA LYS A 93 -2.74 -2.51 11.41
C LYS A 93 -1.83 -3.05 12.50
N GLU A 94 -0.54 -3.22 12.22
CA GLU A 94 0.45 -3.67 13.18
C GLU A 94 0.93 -2.53 14.09
N ILE A 95 1.07 -1.31 13.54
CA ILE A 95 1.60 -0.15 14.28
C ILE A 95 0.53 0.50 15.18
N GLY A 96 -0.72 0.57 14.69
CA GLY A 96 -1.84 1.23 15.34
C GLY A 96 -3.12 0.43 15.11
N PRO A 97 -3.36 -0.65 15.87
CA PRO A 97 -4.48 -1.58 15.63
C PRO A 97 -5.87 -0.94 15.66
N SER A 98 -6.02 0.18 16.37
CA SER A 98 -7.25 0.98 16.50
C SER A 98 -7.45 2.01 15.39
N SER A 99 -6.53 2.09 14.41
CA SER A 99 -6.62 3.02 13.30
C SER A 99 -7.84 2.74 12.44
N LYS A 100 -8.57 3.81 12.07
CA LYS A 100 -9.69 3.77 11.13
C LYS A 100 -9.30 4.31 9.74
N TRP A 101 -8.00 4.44 9.48
CA TRP A 101 -7.49 5.12 8.30
C TRP A 101 -8.04 4.55 6.99
N ILE A 102 -8.17 3.22 6.87
CA ILE A 102 -8.68 2.61 5.64
C ILE A 102 -10.14 2.97 5.38
N SER A 103 -10.98 3.13 6.41
CA SER A 103 -12.36 3.58 6.26
C SER A 103 -12.41 5.00 5.70
N THR A 104 -11.55 5.90 6.20
CA THR A 104 -11.42 7.26 5.64
C THR A 104 -10.96 7.26 4.18
N VAL A 105 -10.08 6.33 3.80
CA VAL A 105 -9.67 6.18 2.39
C VAL A 105 -10.82 5.66 1.53
N ALA A 106 -11.57 4.68 2.03
CA ALA A 106 -12.75 4.14 1.35
C ALA A 106 -13.80 5.24 1.14
N ASP A 107 -14.15 5.98 2.20
CA ASP A 107 -15.10 7.09 2.15
C ASP A 107 -14.67 8.15 1.13
N LEU A 108 -13.38 8.48 1.08
CA LEU A 108 -12.84 9.43 0.11
C LEU A 108 -12.97 8.92 -1.33
N ILE A 109 -12.65 7.65 -1.58
CA ILE A 109 -12.77 7.03 -2.91
C ILE A 109 -14.23 6.97 -3.36
N ASP A 110 -15.14 6.58 -2.46
CA ASP A 110 -16.57 6.45 -2.74
C ASP A 110 -17.24 7.82 -2.93
N SER A 111 -16.74 8.87 -2.26
CA SER A 111 -17.20 10.24 -2.44
C SER A 111 -16.72 10.89 -3.75
N LYS A 112 -15.82 10.24 -4.49
CA LYS A 112 -15.27 10.81 -5.73
C LYS A 112 -16.40 10.93 -6.77
N PRO A 113 -16.67 12.12 -7.32
CA PRO A 113 -17.68 12.25 -8.37
C PRO A 113 -17.28 11.48 -9.62
N GLU A 114 -18.29 11.03 -10.36
CA GLU A 114 -18.08 10.49 -11.71
C GLU A 114 -17.54 11.60 -12.62
N LEU A 115 -16.34 11.36 -13.16
CA LEU A 115 -15.63 12.32 -13.99
C LEU A 115 -15.15 11.58 -15.24
N PRO A 116 -15.50 12.06 -16.46
CA PRO A 116 -15.05 11.44 -17.69
C PRO A 116 -13.52 11.26 -17.73
N GLY A 117 -13.07 10.04 -18.00
CA GLY A 117 -11.64 9.70 -18.07
C GLY A 117 -10.93 9.56 -16.71
N CYS A 118 -11.64 9.67 -15.59
CA CYS A 118 -11.08 9.52 -14.24
C CYS A 118 -11.65 8.28 -13.52
N ASN A 119 -11.41 7.13 -14.13
CA ASN A 119 -11.83 5.81 -13.66
C ASN A 119 -11.00 5.37 -12.44
N LEU A 120 -11.64 4.71 -11.48
CA LEU A 120 -10.99 4.11 -10.30
C LEU A 120 -10.00 3.01 -10.70
N THR A 121 -10.26 2.31 -11.80
CA THR A 121 -9.30 1.34 -12.34
C THR A 121 -7.95 1.97 -12.72
N ALA A 122 -7.91 3.26 -13.06
CA ALA A 122 -6.63 3.95 -13.30
C ALA A 122 -5.82 4.20 -12.01
N MET A 123 -6.43 4.02 -10.83
CA MET A 123 -5.76 3.95 -9.52
C MET A 123 -5.36 2.52 -9.14
N GLY A 124 -5.71 1.52 -9.96
CA GLY A 124 -5.43 0.10 -9.74
C GLY A 124 -6.53 -0.66 -8.99
N LEU A 125 -7.71 -0.05 -8.77
CA LEU A 125 -8.88 -0.72 -8.21
C LEU A 125 -9.45 -1.78 -9.18
N PRO A 126 -10.14 -2.81 -8.67
CA PRO A 126 -10.63 -3.91 -9.50
C PRO A 126 -11.72 -3.51 -10.49
N ASN A 127 -12.53 -2.50 -10.17
CA ASN A 127 -13.61 -1.99 -11.00
C ASN A 127 -13.85 -0.49 -10.70
N ASN A 128 -14.94 0.07 -11.24
CA ASN A 128 -15.35 1.46 -11.00
C ASN A 128 -16.51 1.60 -10.01
N ASP A 129 -16.83 0.54 -9.26
CA ASP A 129 -18.02 0.48 -8.38
C ASP A 129 -17.76 1.04 -6.98
N GLY A 130 -16.54 1.52 -6.72
CA GLY A 130 -16.11 2.07 -5.43
C GLY A 130 -14.93 1.32 -4.82
N PHE A 131 -14.62 1.63 -3.56
CA PHE A 131 -13.60 0.94 -2.80
C PHE A 131 -14.08 -0.48 -2.39
N PRO A 132 -13.26 -1.54 -2.52
CA PRO A 132 -13.68 -2.91 -2.21
C PRO A 132 -13.69 -3.18 -0.69
N ARG A 133 -14.59 -2.52 0.03
CA ARG A 133 -14.72 -2.52 1.51
C ARG A 133 -14.69 -3.91 2.14
N ALA A 134 -15.44 -4.87 1.58
CA ALA A 134 -15.49 -6.24 2.06
C ALA A 134 -14.11 -6.96 2.07
N LEU A 135 -13.21 -6.62 1.13
CA LEU A 135 -11.87 -7.19 1.09
C LEU A 135 -10.98 -6.68 2.24
N PHE A 136 -11.31 -5.51 2.79
CA PHE A 136 -10.58 -4.84 3.87
C PHE A 136 -11.23 -4.97 5.25
N ASP A 137 -12.30 -5.78 5.37
CA ASP A 137 -13.04 -5.99 6.61
C ASP A 137 -13.61 -4.69 7.21
N ILE A 138 -14.10 -3.81 6.33
CA ILE A 138 -14.78 -2.57 6.70
C ILE A 138 -16.19 -2.54 6.09
N GLU A 139 -17.12 -1.91 6.79
CA GLU A 139 -18.52 -1.67 6.34
C GLU A 139 -18.59 -0.54 5.31
#